data_AF-A0A182NJB9-F1
#
_entry.id   AF-A0A182NJB9-F1
#
_cell.length_a   1.000
_cell.length_b   1.000
_cell.length_c   1.000
_cell.angle_alpha   90.00
_cell.angle_beta   90.00
_cell.angle_gamma   90.00
#
_symmetry.space_group_name_H-M   'P 1'
#
loop_
_entity.id
_entity.type
_entity.pdbx_description
1 polymer ?
#
loop_
_entity_poly.entity_id
_entity_poly.type
_entity_poly.pdbx_seq_one_letter_code
_entity_poly.pdbx_strand_id
1 'polypeptide(L)'
;MLSVFIILAIHVSICFTAGPTTNMRPLEEFFDVRLFLMIASAFPLQVHTFFAISGVLLAVQFLDHVASKPGDRRVGWSFLWKGLVMRYLRVFPVLFVVWLYQVSWLDWFSRGPGDYRYFGLEKDNCRTNGWLNFLFLNNYFKYSNMVRNE
;
A
#
# COMPACT_ATOMS: atom_id res chain seq x y z
N MET A 1 -5.00 7.31 14.82
CA MET A 1 -6.29 7.13 14.13
C MET A 1 -6.50 8.17 13.05
N LEU A 2 -6.39 9.47 13.36
CA LEU A 2 -6.49 10.55 12.37
C LEU A 2 -5.54 10.39 11.17
N SER A 3 -4.26 10.09 11.41
CA SER A 3 -3.27 9.90 10.33
C SER A 3 -3.65 8.76 9.37
N VAL A 4 -4.12 7.63 9.89
CA VAL A 4 -4.56 6.48 9.08
C VAL A 4 -5.78 6.82 8.25
N PHE A 5 -6.74 7.55 8.83
CA PHE A 5 -7.94 7.99 8.10
C PHE A 5 -7.59 8.91 6.93
N ILE A 6 -6.69 9.88 7.14
CA ILE A 6 -6.21 10.79 6.09
C ILE A 6 -5.52 10.00 4.96
N ILE A 7 -4.67 9.04 5.32
CA ILE A 7 -3.99 8.18 4.32
C ILE A 7 -5.02 7.41 3.48
N LEU A 8 -6.03 6.81 4.11
CA LEU A 8 -7.09 6.08 3.40
C LEU A 8 -7.89 7.00 2.47
N ALA A 9 -8.30 8.17 2.94
CA ALA A 9 -9.05 9.14 2.14
C ALA A 9 -8.27 9.57 0.89
N ILE A 10 -6.96 9.83 1.03
CA ILE A 10 -6.10 10.17 -0.10
C ILE A 10 -6.02 9.02 -1.10
N HIS A 11 -5.78 7.78 -0.64
CA HIS A 11 -5.64 6.62 -1.55
C HIS A 11 -6.94 6.33 -2.32
N VAL A 12 -8.10 6.43 -1.66
CA VAL A 12 -9.40 6.28 -2.31
C VAL A 12 -9.63 7.39 -3.33
N SER A 13 -9.25 8.63 -3.02
CA SER A 13 -9.39 9.76 -3.94
C SER A 13 -8.53 9.58 -5.19
N ILE A 14 -7.29 9.10 -5.05
CA ILE A 14 -6.40 8.81 -6.18
C ILE A 14 -7.03 7.75 -7.10
N CYS A 15 -7.57 6.67 -6.53
CA CYS A 15 -8.24 5.63 -7.33
C CYS A 15 -9.44 6.20 -8.10
N PHE A 16 -10.20 7.11 -7.50
CA PHE A 16 -11.33 7.75 -8.15
C PHE A 16 -10.88 8.66 -9.31
N THR A 17 -9.80 9.43 -9.14
CA THR A 17 -9.24 10.27 -10.20
C THR A 17 -8.60 9.46 -11.34
N ALA A 18 -8.20 8.21 -11.08
CA ALA A 18 -7.66 7.30 -12.09
C ALA A 18 -8.75 6.58 -12.90
N GLY A 19 -10.02 6.71 -12.50
CA GLY A 19 -11.16 6.10 -13.19
C GLY A 19 -11.45 6.75 -14.55
N PRO A 20 -12.13 6.04 -15.46
CA PRO A 20 -12.46 6.57 -16.77
C PRO A 20 -13.49 7.69 -16.67
N THR A 21 -13.18 8.86 -17.24
CA THR A 21 -14.10 9.99 -17.36
C THR A 21 -14.44 10.26 -18.82
N THR A 22 -15.65 10.75 -19.09
CA THR A 22 -16.07 11.12 -20.46
C THR A 22 -15.32 12.35 -20.97
N ASN A 23 -14.72 13.15 -20.08
CA ASN A 23 -13.93 14.33 -20.41
C ASN A 23 -12.85 14.54 -19.33
N MET A 24 -11.58 14.50 -19.75
CA MET A 24 -10.42 14.68 -18.85
C MET A 24 -10.13 16.16 -18.53
N ARG A 25 -10.65 17.11 -19.31
CA ARG A 25 -10.34 18.55 -19.16
C ARG A 25 -10.62 19.11 -17.76
N PRO A 26 -11.76 18.82 -17.10
CA PRO A 26 -12.02 19.31 -15.75
C PRO A 26 -11.02 18.77 -14.71
N LEU A 27 -10.50 17.57 -14.94
CA LEU A 27 -9.50 16.97 -14.08
C LEU A 27 -8.15 17.66 -14.28
N GLU A 28 -7.75 17.91 -15.52
CA GLU A 28 -6.53 18.65 -15.85
C GLU A 28 -6.56 20.08 -15.28
N GLU A 29 -7.67 20.80 -15.43
CA GLU A 29 -7.86 22.13 -14.83
C GLU A 29 -7.77 22.11 -13.30
N PHE A 30 -8.29 21.05 -12.66
CA PHE A 30 -8.18 20.86 -11.22
C PHE A 30 -6.73 20.64 -10.76
N PHE A 31 -5.95 19.84 -11.51
CA PHE A 31 -4.53 19.60 -11.24
C PHE A 31 -3.63 20.79 -11.60
N ASP A 32 -4.05 21.71 -12.49
CA ASP A 32 -3.28 22.90 -12.87
C ASP A 32 -3.29 24.00 -11.78
N VAL A 33 -4.22 23.90 -10.82
CA VAL A 33 -4.27 24.83 -9.68
C VAL A 33 -3.02 24.66 -8.81
N ARG A 34 -2.16 25.69 -8.76
CA ARG A 34 -0.92 25.70 -7.96
C ARG A 34 -1.11 25.29 -6.49
N LEU A 35 -2.22 25.70 -5.88
CA LEU A 35 -2.53 25.31 -4.49
C LEU A 35 -2.74 23.80 -4.37
N PHE A 36 -3.44 23.18 -5.32
CA PHE A 36 -3.66 21.75 -5.32
C PHE A 36 -2.35 20.98 -5.48
N LEU A 37 -1.48 21.42 -6.40
CA LEU A 37 -0.14 20.86 -6.58
C LEU A 37 0.70 20.92 -5.29
N MET A 38 0.65 22.05 -4.56
CA MET A 38 1.32 22.18 -3.27
C MET A 38 0.77 21.19 -2.23
N ILE A 39 -0.56 21.06 -2.13
CA ILE A 39 -1.19 20.12 -1.20
C ILE A 39 -0.84 18.67 -1.56
N ALA A 40 -0.87 18.33 -2.85
CA ALA A 40 -0.52 17.00 -3.33
C ALA A 40 0.94 16.64 -2.99
N SER A 41 1.85 17.61 -3.03
CA SER A 41 3.25 17.40 -2.60
C SER A 41 3.42 17.09 -1.12
N ALA A 42 2.42 17.38 -0.28
CA ALA A 42 2.42 17.06 1.14
C ALA A 42 1.96 15.63 1.44
N PHE A 43 1.36 14.91 0.49
CA PHE A 43 0.89 13.54 0.71
C PHE A 43 2.02 12.55 1.08
N PRO A 44 3.21 12.58 0.45
CA PRO A 44 4.33 11.74 0.88
C PRO A 44 4.80 12.06 2.32
N LEU A 45 4.78 13.33 2.72
CA LEU A 45 5.17 13.74 4.08
C LEU A 45 4.25 13.11 5.14
N GLN A 46 2.97 12.96 4.83
CA GLN A 46 2.01 12.29 5.73
C GLN A 46 2.38 10.83 5.98
N VAL A 47 2.84 10.10 4.95
CA VAL A 47 3.26 8.70 5.10
C VAL A 47 4.56 8.62 5.90
N HIS A 48 5.51 9.53 5.67
CA HIS A 48 6.76 9.60 6.44
C HIS A 48 6.54 9.85 7.93
N THR A 49 5.64 10.77 8.28
CA THR A 49 5.32 11.05 9.69
C THR A 49 4.67 9.85 10.37
N PHE A 50 3.77 9.13 9.67
CA PHE A 50 3.18 7.90 10.19
C PHE A 50 4.24 6.82 10.47
N PHE A 51 5.20 6.62 9.56
CA PHE A 51 6.29 5.67 9.78
C PHE A 51 7.22 6.10 10.92
N ALA A 52 7.53 7.39 11.03
CA ALA A 52 8.37 7.92 12.12
C ALA A 52 7.73 7.66 13.49
N ILE A 53 6.44 8.00 13.65
CA ILE A 53 5.70 7.78 14.91
C ILE A 53 5.62 6.28 15.23
N SER A 54 5.33 5.45 14.23
CA SER A 54 5.27 3.99 14.40
C SER A 54 6.62 3.38 14.79
N GLY A 55 7.71 3.91 14.24
CA GLY A 55 9.09 3.52 14.59
C GLY A 55 9.46 3.90 16.02
N VAL A 56 9.12 5.11 16.45
CA VAL A 56 9.32 5.55 17.85
C VAL A 56 8.52 4.68 18.82
N LEU A 57 7.26 4.38 18.52
CA LEU A 57 6.43 3.52 19.35
C LEU A 57 7.02 2.10 19.49
N LEU A 58 7.51 1.54 18.38
CA LEU A 58 8.20 0.26 18.38
C LEU A 58 9.46 0.29 19.26
N ALA A 59 10.26 1.37 19.19
CA ALA A 59 11.45 1.53 20.02
C ALA A 59 11.11 1.61 21.51
N VAL A 60 10.07 2.37 21.88
CA VAL A 60 9.61 2.46 23.28
C VAL A 60 9.12 1.11 23.78
N GLN A 61 8.28 0.40 23.02
CA GLN A 61 7.80 -0.93 23.39
C GLN A 61 8.93 -1.95 23.52
N PHE A 62 9.95 -1.83 22.67
CA PHE A 62 11.14 -2.65 22.76
C PHE A 62 11.91 -2.38 24.06
N LEU A 63 12.20 -1.12 24.37
CA LEU A 63 12.91 -0.73 25.59
C LEU A 63 12.15 -1.13 26.86
N ASP A 64 10.82 -0.96 26.87
CA ASP A 64 9.96 -1.38 27.98
C ASP A 64 9.99 -2.90 28.20
N HIS A 65 9.98 -3.69 27.11
CA HIS A 65 10.08 -5.14 27.19
C HIS A 65 11.44 -5.60 27.75
N VAL A 66 12.52 -4.91 27.41
CA VAL A 66 13.87 -5.18 27.91
C VAL A 66 14.00 -4.78 29.38
N ALA A 67 13.49 -3.60 29.76
CA ALA A 67 13.52 -3.11 31.13
C ALA A 67 12.71 -3.99 32.10
N SER A 68 11.58 -4.54 31.63
CA SER A 68 10.68 -5.39 32.42
C SER A 68 11.25 -6.78 32.74
N LYS A 69 12.37 -7.20 32.12
CA LYS A 69 13.01 -8.51 32.33
C LYS A 69 14.50 -8.37 32.66
N PRO A 70 14.84 -7.81 33.84
CA PRO A 70 16.22 -7.44 34.18
C PRO A 70 17.23 -8.61 34.29
N GLY A 71 16.79 -9.88 34.21
CA GLY A 71 17.65 -11.07 34.24
C GLY A 71 17.86 -11.77 32.89
N ASP A 72 17.03 -11.50 31.87
CA ASP A 72 17.11 -12.18 30.58
C ASP A 72 17.83 -11.28 29.57
N ARG A 73 19.17 -11.24 29.69
CA ARG A 73 20.04 -10.41 28.85
C ARG A 73 20.13 -10.88 27.40
N ARG A 74 19.39 -11.93 27.03
CA ARG A 74 19.27 -12.44 25.67
C ARG A 74 17.99 -11.91 25.06
N VAL A 75 18.00 -10.63 24.67
CA VAL A 75 17.07 -10.12 23.66
C VAL A 75 17.45 -10.78 22.34
N GLY A 76 17.07 -12.04 22.20
CA GLY A 76 17.46 -12.89 21.09
C GLY A 76 16.71 -12.48 19.84
N TRP A 77 17.31 -12.79 18.68
CA TRP A 77 16.67 -12.71 17.36
C TRP A 77 15.26 -13.34 17.33
N SER A 78 15.00 -14.29 18.22
CA SER A 78 13.69 -14.91 18.47
C SER A 78 12.57 -13.92 18.80
N PHE A 79 12.83 -12.86 19.59
CA PHE A 79 11.80 -11.85 19.90
C PHE A 79 11.41 -11.03 18.66
N LEU A 80 12.41 -10.58 17.90
CA LEU A 80 12.19 -9.85 16.64
C LEU A 80 11.49 -10.74 15.61
N TRP A 81 11.94 -11.99 15.47
CA TRP A 81 11.33 -12.96 14.57
C TRP A 81 9.88 -13.25 14.93
N LYS A 82 9.59 -13.47 16.23
CA LYS A 82 8.23 -13.67 16.72
C LYS A 82 7.35 -12.45 16.43
N GLY A 83 7.86 -11.24 16.67
CA GLY A 83 7.14 -10.00 16.34
C GLY A 83 6.85 -9.86 14.85
N LEU A 84 7.83 -10.19 14.00
CA LEU A 84 7.69 -10.15 12.55
C LEU A 84 6.67 -11.18 12.04
N VAL A 85 6.77 -12.43 12.51
CA VAL A 85 5.84 -13.52 12.13
C VAL A 85 4.42 -13.20 12.57
N MET A 86 4.22 -12.70 13.79
CA MET A 86 2.89 -12.31 14.27
C MET A 86 2.29 -11.16 13.44
N ARG A 87 3.11 -10.19 13.03
CA ARG A 87 2.68 -9.11 12.12
C ARG A 87 2.35 -9.64 10.73
N TYR A 88 3.17 -10.56 10.22
CA TYR A 88 2.95 -11.20 8.93
C TYR A 88 1.64 -11.98 8.90
N LEU A 89 1.41 -12.86 9.88
CA LEU A 89 0.18 -13.64 10.02
C LEU A 89 -1.07 -12.77 10.16
N ARG A 90 -0.95 -11.56 10.72
CA ARG A 90 -2.06 -10.61 10.81
C ARG A 90 -2.39 -9.97 9.47
N VAL A 91 -1.38 -9.63 8.66
CA VAL A 91 -1.56 -8.93 7.37
C VAL A 91 -1.91 -9.91 6.25
N PHE A 92 -1.39 -11.13 6.31
CA PHE A 92 -1.61 -12.19 5.34
C PHE A 92 -3.09 -12.45 4.98
N PRO A 93 -4.04 -12.66 5.94
CA PRO A 93 -5.42 -12.96 5.59
C PRO A 93 -6.11 -11.79 4.86
N VAL A 94 -5.77 -10.55 5.22
CA VAL A 94 -6.32 -9.37 4.55
C VAL A 94 -5.79 -9.27 3.12
N LEU A 95 -4.48 -9.45 2.93
CA LEU A 95 -3.88 -9.48 1.59
C LEU A 95 -4.46 -10.61 0.75
N PHE A 96 -4.73 -11.76 1.35
CA PHE A 96 -5.27 -12.92 0.64
C PHE A 96 -6.69 -12.65 0.13
N VAL A 97 -7.55 -12.06 0.97
CA VAL A 97 -8.91 -11.65 0.56
C VAL A 97 -8.86 -10.59 -0.53
N VAL A 98 -8.00 -9.57 -0.40
CA VAL A 98 -7.84 -8.53 -1.44
C VAL A 98 -7.35 -9.13 -2.74
N TRP A 99 -6.37 -10.04 -2.70
CA TRP A 99 -5.87 -10.70 -3.90
C TRP A 99 -6.96 -11.55 -4.58
N LEU A 100 -7.74 -12.32 -3.81
CA LEU A 100 -8.88 -13.07 -4.35
C LEU A 100 -9.93 -12.16 -4.98
N TYR A 101 -10.25 -11.05 -4.33
CA TYR A 101 -11.15 -10.03 -4.85
C TYR A 101 -10.64 -9.48 -6.18
N GLN A 102 -9.36 -9.09 -6.25
CA GLN A 102 -8.76 -8.59 -7.49
C GLN A 102 -8.83 -9.65 -8.60
N VAL A 103 -8.38 -10.88 -8.36
CA VAL A 103 -8.38 -11.94 -9.38
C VAL A 103 -9.77 -12.30 -9.89
N SER A 104 -10.80 -12.21 -9.04
CA SER A 104 -12.17 -12.64 -9.38
C SER A 104 -13.03 -11.51 -9.93
N TRP A 105 -12.94 -10.31 -9.36
CA TRP A 105 -13.86 -9.21 -9.64
C TRP A 105 -13.34 -8.24 -10.72
N LEU A 106 -12.02 -8.11 -10.89
CA LEU A 106 -11.43 -7.32 -11.98
C LEU A 106 -11.92 -7.81 -13.36
N ASP A 107 -12.18 -9.11 -13.52
CA ASP A 107 -12.73 -9.70 -14.75
C ASP A 107 -14.12 -9.15 -15.12
N TRP A 108 -14.91 -8.75 -14.11
CA TRP A 108 -16.23 -8.16 -14.33
C TRP A 108 -16.12 -6.68 -14.65
N PHE A 109 -15.27 -5.94 -13.94
CA PHE A 109 -15.02 -4.52 -14.20
C PHE A 109 -14.35 -4.27 -15.57
N SER A 110 -13.48 -5.17 -16.03
CA SER A 110 -12.83 -5.10 -17.33
C SER A 110 -13.80 -5.16 -18.53
N ARG A 111 -15.08 -5.55 -18.33
CA ARG A 111 -16.10 -5.63 -19.38
C ARG A 111 -16.90 -4.32 -19.53
N GLY A 112 -16.64 -3.31 -18.69
CA GLY A 112 -17.33 -2.03 -18.72
C GLY A 112 -16.83 -1.07 -19.82
N PRO A 113 -17.63 -0.05 -20.16
CA PRO A 113 -17.40 0.85 -21.30
C PRO A 113 -16.18 1.79 -21.19
N GLY A 114 -15.44 1.78 -20.08
CA GLY A 114 -14.32 2.70 -19.85
C GLY A 114 -12.97 2.08 -19.50
N ASP A 115 -12.88 0.76 -19.26
CA ASP A 115 -11.85 0.25 -18.33
C ASP A 115 -10.96 -0.90 -18.82
N TYR A 116 -11.05 -1.27 -20.09
CA TYR A 116 -10.33 -2.42 -20.63
C TYR A 116 -8.81 -2.33 -20.52
N ARG A 117 -8.23 -1.12 -20.46
CA ARG A 117 -6.77 -0.93 -20.44
C ARG A 117 -6.16 -0.94 -19.04
N TYR A 118 -6.81 -0.33 -18.05
CA TYR A 118 -6.30 -0.29 -16.67
C TYR A 118 -6.59 -1.60 -15.94
N PHE A 119 -7.85 -2.06 -15.96
CA PHE A 119 -8.26 -3.28 -15.28
C PHE A 119 -7.71 -4.53 -15.96
N GLY A 120 -7.52 -4.51 -17.28
CA GLY A 120 -6.88 -5.59 -18.03
C GLY A 120 -5.41 -5.79 -17.63
N LEU A 121 -4.63 -4.70 -17.59
CA LEU A 121 -3.22 -4.74 -17.17
C LEU A 121 -3.08 -5.16 -15.70
N GLU A 122 -3.91 -4.59 -14.81
CA GLU A 122 -3.86 -4.90 -13.38
C GLU A 122 -4.22 -6.36 -13.10
N LYS A 123 -5.19 -6.90 -13.83
CA LYS A 123 -5.55 -8.31 -13.80
C LYS A 123 -4.38 -9.22 -14.18
N ASP A 124 -3.73 -8.94 -15.31
CA ASP A 124 -2.63 -9.78 -15.80
C ASP A 124 -1.47 -9.72 -14.81
N ASN A 125 -1.14 -8.53 -14.30
CA ASN A 125 -0.16 -8.35 -13.24
C ASN A 125 -0.52 -9.10 -11.95
N CYS A 126 -1.77 -9.04 -11.49
CA CYS A 126 -2.22 -9.75 -10.30
C CYS A 126 -2.16 -11.28 -10.46
N ARG A 127 -2.38 -11.81 -11.67
CA ARG A 127 -2.28 -13.25 -11.96
C ARG A 127 -0.84 -13.73 -12.04
N THR A 128 0.05 -12.97 -12.71
CA THR A 128 1.44 -13.39 -12.90
C THR A 128 2.31 -13.09 -11.68
N ASN A 129 2.03 -12.00 -10.97
CA ASN A 129 2.88 -11.44 -9.92
C ASN A 129 2.18 -11.33 -8.56
N GLY A 130 0.90 -11.69 -8.44
CA GLY A 130 0.17 -11.52 -7.18
C GLY A 130 0.79 -12.26 -6.00
N TRP A 131 1.51 -13.36 -6.23
CA TRP A 131 2.25 -14.06 -5.18
C TRP A 131 3.39 -13.23 -4.58
N LEU A 132 4.02 -12.32 -5.36
CA LEU A 132 5.06 -11.42 -4.87
C LEU A 132 4.51 -10.42 -3.83
N ASN A 133 3.21 -10.10 -3.86
CA ASN A 133 2.53 -9.30 -2.83
C ASN A 133 2.56 -9.98 -1.47
N PHE A 134 2.45 -11.31 -1.42
CA PHE A 134 2.52 -12.04 -0.14
C PHE A 134 3.92 -12.06 0.45
N LEU A 135 4.97 -11.91 -0.36
CA LEU A 135 6.34 -11.82 0.13
C LEU A 135 6.85 -10.38 0.29
N PHE A 136 6.02 -9.37 -0.03
CA PHE A 136 6.41 -7.95 -0.08
C PHE A 136 7.60 -7.66 -1.02
N LEU A 137 7.76 -8.48 -2.07
CA LEU A 137 8.89 -8.44 -2.99
C LEU A 137 8.59 -7.72 -4.31
N ASN A 138 7.37 -7.20 -4.51
CA ASN A 138 6.96 -6.60 -5.79
C ASN A 138 7.85 -5.43 -6.22
N ASN A 139 8.31 -4.64 -5.25
CA ASN A 139 9.14 -3.46 -5.52
C ASN A 139 10.58 -3.82 -5.95
N TYR A 140 11.02 -5.07 -5.75
CA TYR A 140 12.41 -5.48 -6.00
C TYR A 140 12.59 -6.34 -7.25
N PHE A 141 11.65 -7.25 -7.53
CA PHE A 141 11.88 -8.31 -8.52
C PHE A 141 11.28 -8.05 -9.91
N LYS A 142 10.34 -7.10 -10.08
CA LYS A 142 9.61 -6.91 -11.36
C LYS A 142 9.18 -5.47 -11.69
N TYR A 143 9.88 -4.45 -11.20
CA TYR A 143 9.57 -3.07 -11.61
C TYR A 143 9.66 -2.87 -13.14
N SER A 144 10.62 -3.52 -13.81
CA SER A 144 10.85 -3.40 -15.26
C SER A 144 9.67 -3.79 -16.13
N ASN A 145 8.84 -4.74 -15.69
CA ASN A 145 7.74 -5.29 -16.48
C ASN A 145 6.44 -4.49 -16.34
N MET A 146 6.41 -3.45 -15.49
CA MET A 146 5.25 -2.56 -15.34
C MET A 146 5.35 -1.28 -16.16
N VAL A 147 6.57 -0.93 -16.63
CA VAL A 147 6.86 0.35 -17.31
C VAL A 147 7.09 0.18 -18.82
N ARG A 148 7.30 -1.04 -19.30
CA ARG A 148 7.57 -1.29 -20.72
C ARG A 148 6.87 -2.58 -21.18
N ASN A 149 5.72 -2.42 -21.80
CA ASN A 149 5.21 -3.42 -22.74
C ASN A 149 5.93 -3.13 -24.06
N GLU A 150 6.94 -3.94 -24.38
CA GLU A 150 7.26 -4.22 -25.79
C GLU A 150 6.27 -5.27 -26.30
#